data_AF-A0AAW5ILR8-F1
#
_entry.id   AF-A0AAW5ILR8-F1
#
_cell.length_a   1.000
_cell.length_b   1.000
_cell.length_c   1.000
_cell.angle_alpha   90.00
_cell.angle_beta   90.00
_cell.angle_gamma   90.00
#
_symmetry.space_group_name_H-M   'P 1'
#
loop_
_entity.id
_entity.type
_entity.pdbx_description
1 polymer ?
#
loop_
_entity_poly.entity_id
_entity_poly.type
_entity_poly.pdbx_seq_one_letter_code
_entity_poly.pdbx_strand_id
1 'polypeptide(L)'
;MLGEGRTINVTGNACYIEYVENCYVNGIDKKKNDDDPAARMSDELKGERGLAVLKNLQKHGLLDEDFYPMGLSNSESAVLAYQIAITLGINEMWKVFSDLWNITPNALRAAYNRGMEQKKTMKFLDEITPLLNDSTSTRT
;
A
#
# COMPACT_ATOMS: atom_id res chain seq x y z
N MET A 1 -51.04 -2.28 -32.53
CA MET A 1 -49.67 -1.89 -32.14
C MET A 1 -49.25 -2.83 -31.03
N LEU A 2 -48.12 -3.51 -31.25
CA LEU A 2 -47.52 -4.53 -30.39
C LEU A 2 -46.89 -3.91 -29.14
N GLY A 3 -46.83 -4.68 -28.05
CA GLY A 3 -45.89 -4.42 -26.96
C GLY A 3 -46.26 -5.02 -25.61
N GLU A 4 -46.32 -6.35 -25.51
CA GLU A 4 -46.26 -7.07 -24.22
C GLU A 4 -44.91 -6.83 -23.53
N GLY A 5 -44.90 -6.67 -22.20
CA GLY A 5 -43.68 -6.35 -21.46
C GLY A 5 -43.73 -6.68 -19.97
N ARG A 6 -43.87 -7.98 -19.67
CA ARG A 6 -43.46 -8.75 -18.47
C ARG A 6 -43.06 -8.01 -17.19
N THR A 7 -43.72 -8.41 -16.10
CA THR A 7 -43.27 -8.34 -14.70
C THR A 7 -41.88 -8.94 -14.54
N ILE A 8 -40.92 -8.17 -14.02
CA ILE A 8 -39.65 -8.69 -13.50
C ILE A 8 -39.72 -8.73 -11.97
N ASN A 9 -40.00 -9.93 -11.46
CA ASN A 9 -39.71 -10.30 -10.08
C ASN A 9 -38.17 -10.34 -9.96
N VAL A 10 -37.58 -9.35 -9.30
CA VAL A 10 -36.13 -9.36 -9.05
C VAL A 10 -35.88 -10.22 -7.81
N THR A 11 -35.85 -11.53 -8.04
CA THR A 11 -35.35 -12.52 -7.10
C THR A 11 -33.89 -12.21 -6.83
N GLY A 12 -33.55 -11.99 -5.56
CA GLY A 12 -32.20 -12.08 -4.99
C GLY A 12 -31.07 -11.56 -5.89
N ASN A 13 -30.81 -10.26 -5.84
CA ASN A 13 -29.44 -9.81 -6.06
C ASN A 13 -28.92 -9.36 -4.70
N ALA A 14 -27.98 -10.15 -4.17
CA ALA A 14 -27.25 -9.81 -2.98
C ALA A 14 -26.85 -8.34 -3.06
N CYS A 15 -27.19 -7.59 -2.02
CA CYS A 15 -26.60 -6.29 -1.76
C CYS A 15 -25.09 -6.53 -1.72
N TYR A 16 -24.42 -6.38 -2.86
CA TYR A 16 -23.03 -6.01 -2.88
C TYR A 16 -23.04 -4.65 -2.21
N ILE A 17 -22.90 -4.69 -0.89
CA ILE A 17 -22.25 -3.62 -0.18
C ILE A 17 -20.88 -3.62 -0.83
N GLU A 18 -20.73 -2.84 -1.91
CA GLU A 18 -19.49 -2.17 -2.17
C GLU A 18 -19.07 -1.71 -0.78
N TYR A 19 -18.04 -2.34 -0.21
CA TYR A 19 -17.27 -1.70 0.82
C TYR A 19 -16.66 -0.50 0.11
N VAL A 20 -17.49 0.52 -0.09
CA VAL A 20 -17.11 1.92 -0.05
C VAL A 20 -16.25 1.92 1.18
N GLU A 21 -14.95 1.95 0.95
CA GLU A 21 -13.99 2.40 1.94
C GLU A 21 -14.56 3.74 2.37
N ASN A 22 -15.39 3.72 3.40
CA ASN A 22 -16.06 4.90 3.86
C ASN A 22 -14.92 5.70 4.42
N CYS A 23 -14.51 6.62 3.57
CA CYS A 23 -13.43 7.52 3.70
C CYS A 23 -13.45 7.98 5.15
N TYR A 24 -12.40 7.64 5.89
CA TYR A 24 -11.98 8.57 6.92
C TYR A 24 -11.68 9.85 6.15
N VAL A 25 -12.70 10.70 6.01
CA VAL A 25 -12.60 12.10 5.61
C VAL A 25 -11.94 12.79 6.78
N ASN A 26 -10.66 12.47 6.99
CA ASN A 26 -9.69 13.50 7.23
C ASN A 26 -8.95 13.57 5.92
N GLY A 27 -9.09 14.67 5.20
CA GLY A 27 -8.26 14.99 4.04
C GLY A 27 -6.80 14.92 4.44
N ILE A 28 -6.22 13.73 4.37
CA ILE A 28 -4.83 13.58 4.05
C ILE A 28 -4.89 13.40 2.54
N ASP A 29 -5.03 14.51 1.82
CA ASP A 29 -4.25 14.62 0.60
C ASP A 29 -2.87 14.11 1.01
N LYS A 30 -2.41 13.00 0.40
CA LYS A 30 -1.05 12.51 0.60
C LYS A 30 -0.17 13.65 0.14
N LYS A 31 0.09 14.60 1.04
CA LYS A 31 0.74 15.85 0.74
C LYS A 31 2.19 15.43 0.61
N LYS A 32 2.54 15.13 -0.64
CA LYS A 32 3.91 14.90 -1.05
C LYS A 32 4.66 16.15 -0.66
N ASN A 33 5.73 15.97 0.08
CA ASN A 33 6.66 17.06 0.27
C ASN A 33 7.44 17.19 -1.04
N ASP A 34 7.67 18.43 -1.47
CA ASP A 34 8.55 18.74 -2.61
C ASP A 34 10.04 18.57 -2.25
N ASP A 35 10.31 18.20 -0.99
CA ASP A 35 11.65 17.91 -0.48
C ASP A 35 12.20 16.60 -1.08
N ASP A 36 13.51 16.59 -1.34
CA ASP A 36 14.25 15.43 -1.82
C ASP A 36 13.91 14.16 -1.00
N PRO A 37 13.48 13.04 -1.63
CA PRO A 37 13.25 11.77 -0.94
C PRO A 37 14.40 11.36 -0.01
N ALA A 38 15.65 11.68 -0.35
CA ALA A 38 16.81 11.36 0.47
C ALA A 38 16.79 12.10 1.82
N ALA A 39 16.19 13.29 1.93
CA ALA A 39 16.12 14.05 3.17
C ALA A 39 15.23 13.37 4.23
N ARG A 40 14.21 12.64 3.78
CA ARG A 40 13.21 11.96 4.61
C ARG A 40 13.43 10.46 4.79
N MET A 41 14.41 9.88 4.09
CA MET A 41 14.82 8.48 4.28
C MET A 41 15.71 8.29 5.51
N SER A 42 15.43 7.23 6.26
CA SER A 42 16.36 6.69 7.27
C SER A 42 17.58 6.05 6.64
N ASP A 43 18.65 5.86 7.41
CA ASP A 43 19.91 5.28 6.93
C ASP A 43 19.74 3.85 6.41
N GLU A 44 18.84 3.07 7.01
CA GLU A 44 18.50 1.71 6.57
C GLU A 44 17.90 1.68 5.15
N LEU A 45 17.16 2.73 4.77
CA LEU A 45 16.59 2.87 3.43
C LEU A 45 17.58 3.47 2.44
N LYS A 46 18.50 4.33 2.90
CA LYS A 46 19.59 4.91 2.09
C LYS A 46 20.67 3.90 1.73
N GLY A 47 20.84 2.86 2.55
CA GLY A 47 21.79 1.78 2.28
C GLY A 47 21.49 1.07 0.96
N GLU A 48 22.50 0.44 0.37
CA GLU A 48 22.41 -0.22 -0.95
C GLU A 48 21.21 -1.19 -1.04
N ARG A 49 21.00 -2.00 0.01
CA ARG A 49 19.87 -2.95 0.09
C ARG A 49 18.52 -2.24 0.14
N GLY A 50 18.41 -1.17 0.93
CA GLY A 50 17.18 -0.39 1.06
C GLY A 50 16.79 0.26 -0.27
N LEU A 51 17.76 0.93 -0.92
CA LEU A 51 17.55 1.54 -2.23
C LEU A 51 17.24 0.51 -3.31
N ALA A 52 17.87 -0.67 -3.28
CA ALA A 52 17.58 -1.75 -4.24
C ALA A 52 16.11 -2.21 -4.13
N VAL A 53 15.61 -2.42 -2.90
CA VAL A 53 14.20 -2.77 -2.65
C VAL A 53 13.28 -1.67 -3.16
N LEU A 54 13.52 -0.41 -2.77
CA LEU A 54 12.67 0.71 -3.15
C LEU A 54 12.62 0.93 -4.68
N LYS A 55 13.77 0.86 -5.35
CA LYS A 55 13.83 0.95 -6.82
C LYS A 55 13.17 -0.24 -7.50
N ASN A 56 13.24 -1.43 -6.93
CA ASN A 56 12.53 -2.58 -7.49
C ASN A 56 11.01 -2.39 -7.41
N LEU A 57 10.50 -1.89 -6.28
CA LEU A 57 9.08 -1.60 -6.11
C LEU A 57 8.61 -0.47 -7.05
N GLN A 58 9.45 0.55 -7.26
CA GLN A 58 9.19 1.62 -8.23
C GLN A 58 9.05 1.09 -9.66
N LYS A 59 9.96 0.18 -10.08
CA LYS A 59 9.88 -0.46 -11.41
C LYS A 59 8.59 -1.24 -11.63
N HIS A 60 8.00 -1.78 -10.56
CA HIS A 60 6.73 -2.51 -10.58
C HIS A 60 5.51 -1.60 -10.39
N GLY A 61 5.69 -0.27 -10.31
CA GLY A 61 4.60 0.70 -10.20
C GLY A 61 3.94 0.78 -8.83
N LEU A 62 4.55 0.20 -7.79
CA LEU A 62 4.03 0.28 -6.41
C LEU A 62 4.42 1.59 -5.72
N LEU A 63 5.56 2.16 -6.14
CA LEU A 63 6.07 3.43 -5.67
C LEU A 63 6.29 4.39 -6.85
N ASP A 64 6.15 5.68 -6.61
CA ASP A 64 6.50 6.71 -7.59
C ASP A 64 7.99 7.12 -7.52
N GLU A 65 8.36 8.17 -8.26
CA GLU A 65 9.72 8.74 -8.33
C GLU A 65 10.27 9.18 -6.98
N ASP A 66 9.38 9.58 -6.08
CA ASP A 66 9.66 10.06 -4.74
C ASP A 66 9.47 8.94 -3.69
N PHE A 67 9.33 7.70 -4.14
CA PHE A 67 9.09 6.51 -3.31
C PHE A 67 7.81 6.57 -2.48
N TYR A 68 6.81 7.37 -2.87
CA TYR A 68 5.48 7.32 -2.25
C TYR A 68 4.64 6.17 -2.83
N PRO A 69 3.74 5.55 -2.03
CA PRO A 69 2.81 4.54 -2.51
C PRO A 69 1.87 5.10 -3.58
N MET A 70 1.91 4.52 -4.78
CA MET A 70 1.11 4.94 -5.93
C MET A 70 0.02 3.91 -6.23
N GLY A 71 -1.24 4.35 -6.39
CA GLY A 71 -2.35 3.45 -6.71
C GLY A 71 -2.77 2.49 -5.59
N LEU A 72 -2.17 2.59 -4.39
CA LEU A 72 -2.47 1.74 -3.24
C LEU A 72 -3.42 2.41 -2.25
N SER A 73 -4.33 1.62 -1.68
CA SER A 73 -5.13 2.01 -0.53
C SER A 73 -4.25 2.24 0.71
N ASN A 74 -4.78 2.88 1.75
CA ASN A 74 -4.03 3.10 2.99
C ASN A 74 -3.63 1.78 3.64
N SER A 75 -4.49 0.76 3.58
CA SER A 75 -4.22 -0.58 4.10
C SER A 75 -3.09 -1.27 3.34
N GLU A 76 -3.14 -1.26 2.01
CA GLU A 76 -2.09 -1.85 1.15
C GLU A 76 -0.76 -1.10 1.33
N SER A 77 -0.79 0.23 1.42
CA SER A 77 0.40 1.04 1.70
C SER A 77 1.03 0.64 3.04
N ALA A 78 0.22 0.46 4.08
CA ALA A 78 0.72 0.06 5.40
C ALA A 78 1.26 -1.38 5.42
N VAL A 79 0.63 -2.31 4.69
CA VAL A 79 1.15 -3.68 4.49
C VAL A 79 2.47 -3.66 3.72
N LEU A 80 2.60 -2.82 2.69
CA LEU A 80 3.85 -2.63 1.96
C LEU A 80 4.96 -2.12 2.88
N ALA A 81 4.71 -1.09 3.69
CA ALA A 81 5.66 -0.61 4.70
C ALA A 81 6.12 -1.71 5.65
N TYR A 82 5.16 -2.50 6.14
CA TYR A 82 5.46 -3.62 7.03
C TYR A 82 6.38 -4.63 6.36
N GLN A 83 6.04 -5.05 5.14
CA GLN A 83 6.80 -6.08 4.46
C GLN A 83 8.21 -5.60 4.09
N ILE A 84 8.39 -4.35 3.66
CA ILE A 84 9.72 -3.78 3.40
C ILE A 84 10.57 -3.79 4.67
N ALA A 85 10.00 -3.37 5.81
CA ALA A 85 10.73 -3.35 7.07
C ALA A 85 11.13 -4.75 7.53
N ILE A 86 10.28 -5.77 7.35
CA ILE A 86 10.64 -7.16 7.62
C ILE A 86 11.79 -7.62 6.70
N THR A 87 11.70 -7.35 5.39
CA THR A 87 12.74 -7.71 4.41
C THR A 87 14.09 -7.04 4.72
N LEU A 88 14.07 -5.81 5.25
CA LEU A 88 15.28 -5.06 5.57
C LEU A 88 15.76 -5.24 7.02
N GLY A 89 14.95 -5.83 7.91
CA GLY A 89 15.26 -5.98 9.32
C GLY A 89 15.14 -4.67 10.12
N ILE A 90 14.23 -3.79 9.74
CA ILE A 90 14.03 -2.47 10.37
C ILE A 90 13.10 -2.62 11.59
N ASN A 91 13.61 -2.25 12.77
CA ASN A 91 12.85 -2.31 14.03
C ASN A 91 11.81 -1.18 14.15
N GLU A 92 12.19 0.06 13.85
CA GLU A 92 11.35 1.26 13.98
C GLU A 92 10.47 1.51 12.73
N MET A 93 9.90 0.45 12.18
CA MET A 93 9.15 0.40 10.91
C MET A 93 8.18 1.58 10.71
N TRP A 94 7.25 1.79 11.65
CA TRP A 94 6.21 2.81 11.50
C TRP A 94 6.78 4.23 11.54
N LYS A 95 7.90 4.44 12.23
CA LYS A 95 8.59 5.74 12.26
C LYS A 95 9.30 5.99 10.93
N VAL A 96 10.08 5.01 10.46
CA VAL A 96 10.82 5.09 9.20
C VAL A 96 9.88 5.41 8.03
N PHE A 97 8.77 4.69 7.90
CA PHE A 97 7.80 4.95 6.84
C PHE A 97 6.89 6.16 7.08
N SER A 98 6.75 6.59 8.34
CA SER A 98 6.10 7.86 8.65
C SER A 98 6.88 9.03 8.11
N ASP A 99 8.19 9.05 8.36
CA ASP A 99 9.08 10.09 7.89
C ASP A 99 9.14 10.09 6.35
N LEU A 100 9.29 8.90 5.75
CA LEU A 100 9.32 8.77 4.29
C LEU A 100 8.02 9.20 3.62
N TRP A 101 6.86 8.76 4.10
CA TRP A 101 5.58 9.00 3.41
C TRP A 101 4.77 10.14 3.98
N ASN A 102 5.29 10.84 4.99
CA ASN A 102 4.58 11.91 5.68
C ASN A 102 3.21 11.45 6.22
N ILE A 103 3.15 10.23 6.76
CA ILE A 103 1.94 9.62 7.35
C ILE A 103 2.26 9.23 8.78
N THR A 104 1.48 9.70 9.76
CA THR A 104 1.81 9.41 11.17
C THR A 104 1.97 7.90 11.48
N PRO A 105 2.86 7.50 12.40
CA PRO A 105 3.10 6.09 12.70
C PRO A 105 1.83 5.35 13.17
N ASN A 106 0.97 6.05 13.90
CA ASN A 106 -0.30 5.51 14.39
C ASN A 106 -1.30 5.25 13.25
N ALA A 107 -1.34 6.12 12.23
CA ALA A 107 -2.19 5.91 11.07
C ALA A 107 -1.73 4.69 10.25
N LEU A 108 -0.42 4.53 10.05
CA LEU A 108 0.14 3.35 9.38
C LEU A 108 -0.20 2.06 10.15
N ARG A 109 0.05 2.03 11.46
CA ARG A 109 -0.26 0.86 12.29
C ARG A 109 -1.75 0.50 12.27
N ALA A 110 -2.64 1.50 12.36
CA ALA A 110 -4.08 1.27 12.31
C ALA A 110 -4.55 0.77 10.93
N ALA A 111 -3.99 1.32 9.85
CA ALA A 111 -4.28 0.89 8.49
C ALA A 111 -3.78 -0.53 8.22
N TYR A 112 -2.59 -0.89 8.73
CA TYR A 112 -2.08 -2.26 8.68
C TYR A 112 -3.02 -3.24 9.38
N ASN A 113 -3.37 -2.97 10.65
CA ASN A 113 -4.25 -3.85 11.43
C ASN A 113 -5.58 -4.08 10.71
N ARG A 114 -6.19 -3.02 10.18
CA ARG A 114 -7.41 -3.11 9.38
C ARG A 114 -7.17 -3.89 8.08
N GLY A 115 -6.06 -3.64 7.41
CA GLY A 115 -5.67 -4.32 6.17
C GLY A 115 -5.60 -5.83 6.35
N MET A 116 -5.05 -6.29 7.47
CA MET A 116 -4.90 -7.71 7.76
C MET A 116 -6.24 -8.45 8.02
N GLU A 117 -7.34 -7.72 8.19
CA GLU A 117 -8.70 -8.31 8.27
C GLU A 117 -9.36 -8.43 6.89
N GLN A 118 -8.79 -7.81 5.85
CA GLN A 118 -9.38 -7.72 4.52
C GLN A 118 -8.76 -8.73 3.54
N LYS A 119 -9.61 -9.52 2.89
CA LYS A 119 -9.20 -10.50 1.87
C LYS A 119 -8.40 -9.86 0.72
N LYS A 120 -8.74 -8.64 0.31
CA LYS A 120 -8.02 -7.93 -0.76
C LYS A 120 -6.56 -7.64 -0.39
N THR A 121 -6.32 -7.23 0.85
CA THR A 121 -4.96 -6.91 1.32
C THR A 121 -4.12 -8.16 1.48
N MET A 122 -4.74 -9.29 1.87
CA MET A 122 -4.06 -10.59 1.89
C MET A 122 -3.61 -11.01 0.50
N LYS A 123 -4.48 -10.86 -0.51
CA LYS A 123 -4.11 -11.13 -1.91
C LYS A 123 -2.98 -10.22 -2.38
N PHE A 124 -3.03 -8.94 -2.03
CA PHE A 124 -1.96 -7.99 -2.32
C PHE A 124 -0.64 -8.39 -1.64
N LEU A 125 -0.66 -8.82 -0.38
CA LEU A 125 0.52 -9.31 0.34
C LEU A 125 1.17 -10.50 -0.39
N ASP A 126 0.37 -11.46 -0.84
CA ASP A 126 0.85 -12.61 -1.61
C ASP A 126 1.53 -12.17 -2.92
N GLU A 127 1.01 -11.13 -3.58
CA GLU A 127 1.56 -10.58 -4.83
C GLU A 127 2.90 -9.85 -4.62
N ILE A 128 3.05 -9.08 -3.54
CA ILE A 128 4.27 -8.26 -3.31
C ILE A 128 5.41 -9.03 -2.65
N THR A 129 5.11 -10.11 -1.93
CA THR A 129 6.12 -10.93 -1.23
C THR A 129 7.25 -11.42 -2.15
N PRO A 130 6.99 -12.01 -3.33
CA PRO A 130 8.07 -12.43 -4.23
C PRO A 130 8.89 -11.25 -4.75
N LEU A 131 8.27 -10.09 -5.03
CA LEU A 131 8.97 -8.89 -5.53
C LEU A 131 10.02 -8.38 -4.55
N LEU A 132 9.76 -8.51 -3.25
CA LEU A 132 10.69 -8.09 -2.20
C LEU A 132 11.85 -9.09 -2.06
N ASN A 133 11.60 -10.38 -2.22
CA ASN A 133 12.63 -11.41 -2.14
C ASN A 133 13.56 -11.41 -3.35
N ASP A 134 13.03 -11.20 -4.56
CA ASP A 134 13.81 -11.19 -5.80
C ASP A 134 14.86 -10.07 -5.82
N SER A 135 14.57 -8.93 -5.19
CA SER A 135 15.52 -7.81 -5.06
C SER A 135 16.77 -8.15 -4.23
N THR A 136 16.72 -9.21 -3.41
CA THR A 136 17.86 -9.70 -2.62
C THR A 136 18.68 -10.77 -3.34
N SER A 137 18.19 -11.28 -4.48
CA SER A 137 18.77 -12.41 -5.23
C SER A 137 19.72 -11.98 -6.35
N THR A 138 20.31 -10.78 -6.26
CA THR A 138 21.46 -10.42 -7.11
C THR A 138 22.74 -10.74 -6.35
N ARG A 139 23.05 -12.03 -6.21
CA ARG A 139 24.36 -12.52 -5.78
C ARG A 139 25.03 -13.16 -6.98
N THR A 140 25.82 -12.37 -7.71
CA THR A 140 26.73 -12.87 -8.75
C THR A 140 28.06 -13.26 -8.13
#